data_AF-A0AAJ6FTI4-F1
#
_entry.id   AF-A0AAJ6FTI4-F1
#
_cell.length_a   1.000
_cell.length_b   1.000
_cell.length_c   1.000
_cell.angle_alpha   90.00
_cell.angle_beta   90.00
_cell.angle_gamma   90.00
#
_symmetry.space_group_name_H-M   'P 1'
#
loop_
_entity.id
_entity.type
_entity.pdbx_description
1 polymer ?
#
loop_
_entity_poly.entity_id
_entity_poly.type
_entity_poly.pdbx_seq_one_letter_code
_entity_poly.pdbx_strand_id
1 'polypeptide(L)'
;MAVKKDPDSSLVHLAQALGEKYLGQTIKKIALAPVTDASNLTLDKPATFPLAIFGPGNQSVHQVDEYVDKSQYLAFCELYQALIVQYLEK
;
A
#
# COMPACT_ATOMS: atom_id res chain seq x y z
N MET A 1 -5.55 -13.66 -10.69
CA MET A 1 -6.00 -12.64 -11.68
C MET A 1 -5.52 -11.27 -11.24
N ALA A 2 -5.20 -10.38 -12.18
CA ALA A 2 -4.94 -8.98 -11.87
C ALA A 2 -6.24 -8.32 -11.37
N VAL A 3 -6.16 -7.55 -10.27
CA VAL A 3 -7.32 -6.87 -9.69
C VAL A 3 -7.45 -5.48 -10.31
N LYS A 4 -8.59 -5.19 -10.96
CA LYS A 4 -8.90 -3.85 -11.47
C LYS A 4 -9.67 -3.07 -10.40
N LYS A 5 -9.07 -2.00 -9.87
CA LYS A 5 -9.65 -1.15 -8.82
C LYS A 5 -9.68 0.31 -9.23
N ASP A 6 -10.53 1.06 -8.56
CA ASP A 6 -10.66 2.50 -8.72
C ASP A 6 -9.39 3.22 -8.22
N PRO A 7 -8.63 3.91 -9.11
CA PRO A 7 -7.44 4.66 -8.72
C PRO A 7 -7.75 5.94 -7.93
N ASP A 8 -9.03 6.34 -7.84
CA ASP A 8 -9.54 7.49 -7.09
C ASP A 8 -10.13 7.14 -5.71
N SER A 9 -9.83 5.94 -5.20
CA SER A 9 -10.15 5.56 -3.83
C SER A 9 -9.59 6.56 -2.80
N SER A 10 -10.45 7.03 -1.89
CA SER A 10 -10.06 7.93 -0.80
C SER A 10 -9.00 7.32 0.12
N LEU A 11 -8.98 6.00 0.26
CA LEU A 11 -7.95 5.25 0.99
C LEU A 11 -6.60 5.35 0.27
N VAL A 12 -6.58 5.17 -1.06
CA VAL A 12 -5.36 5.19 -1.86
C VAL A 12 -4.74 6.58 -1.89
N HIS A 13 -5.56 7.62 -2.03
CA HIS A 13 -5.10 9.02 -1.98
C HIS A 13 -4.49 9.38 -0.62
N LEU A 14 -5.14 8.97 0.48
CA LEU A 14 -4.61 9.20 1.82
C LEU A 14 -3.31 8.43 2.06
N ALA A 15 -3.25 7.16 1.65
CA ALA A 15 -2.04 6.35 1.76
C ALA A 15 -0.87 6.94 0.96
N GLN A 16 -1.12 7.48 -0.25
CA GLN A 16 -0.10 8.16 -1.04
C GLN A 16 0.41 9.42 -0.33
N ALA A 17 -0.48 10.30 0.13
CA ALA A 17 -0.11 11.53 0.81
C ALA A 17 0.71 11.27 2.09
N LEU A 18 0.31 10.28 2.89
CA LEU A 18 1.07 9.88 4.08
C LEU A 18 2.40 9.21 3.69
N GLY A 19 2.42 8.40 2.64
CA GLY A 19 3.65 7.81 2.11
C GLY A 19 4.67 8.88 1.72
N GLU A 20 4.25 9.90 0.99
CA GLU A 20 5.11 11.01 0.60
C GLU A 20 5.63 11.80 1.81
N LYS A 21 4.76 12.03 2.81
CA LYS A 21 5.13 12.70 4.06
C LYS A 21 6.16 11.93 4.89
N TYR A 22 5.92 10.64 5.14
CA TYR A 22 6.75 9.84 6.06
C TYR A 22 8.02 9.30 5.40
N LEU A 23 8.03 9.11 4.08
CA LEU A 23 9.17 8.56 3.36
C LEU A 23 10.01 9.63 2.64
N GLY A 24 9.52 10.87 2.54
CA GLY A 24 10.24 11.98 1.93
C GLY A 24 10.49 11.82 0.42
N GLN A 25 9.68 11.00 -0.25
CA GLN A 25 9.82 10.68 -1.67
C GLN A 25 8.46 10.55 -2.34
N THR A 26 8.40 10.78 -3.65
CA THR A 26 7.17 10.60 -4.43
C THR A 26 6.75 9.12 -4.46
N ILE A 27 5.48 8.85 -4.16
CA ILE A 27 4.91 7.51 -4.16
C ILE A 27 4.07 7.30 -5.42
N LYS A 28 4.48 6.34 -6.26
CA LYS A 28 3.76 6.01 -7.50
C LYS A 28 2.64 5.01 -7.23
N LYS A 29 1.43 5.30 -7.71
CA LYS A 29 0.33 4.34 -7.80
C LYS A 29 0.61 3.39 -8.97
N ILE A 30 1.00 2.15 -8.67
CA ILE A 30 1.31 1.14 -9.70
C ILE A 30 0.29 0.00 -9.68
N ALA A 31 -0.02 -0.54 -10.85
CA ALA A 31 -0.61 -1.85 -10.95
C ALA A 31 0.52 -2.88 -10.78
N LEU A 32 0.48 -3.67 -9.70
CA LEU A 32 1.43 -4.75 -9.49
C LEU A 32 1.02 -5.97 -10.34
N ALA A 33 1.93 -6.41 -11.20
CA ALA A 33 1.81 -7.68 -11.93
C ALA A 33 1.88 -8.94 -11.03
N PRO A 34 2.65 -8.95 -9.91
CA PRO A 34 2.62 -10.06 -8.96
C PRO A 34 1.21 -10.27 -8.39
N VAL A 35 0.82 -11.54 -8.30
CA VAL A 35 -0.45 -11.91 -7.68
C VAL A 35 -0.31 -11.74 -6.18
N THR A 36 -1.26 -11.03 -5.59
CA THR A 36 -1.36 -10.84 -4.14
C THR A 36 -2.70 -11.40 -3.65
N ASP A 37 -2.83 -11.56 -2.34
CA ASP A 37 -4.09 -11.95 -1.69
C ASP A 37 -5.22 -10.95 -1.96
N ALA A 38 -4.94 -9.75 -2.49
CA ALA A 38 -5.95 -8.81 -2.99
C ALA A 38 -6.98 -9.49 -3.89
N SER A 39 -6.54 -10.42 -4.74
CA SER A 39 -7.43 -11.10 -5.69
C SER A 39 -8.51 -11.92 -4.98
N ASN A 40 -8.16 -12.58 -3.87
CA ASN A 40 -9.11 -13.30 -3.02
C ASN A 40 -9.91 -12.34 -2.13
N LEU A 41 -9.26 -11.35 -1.52
CA LEU A 41 -9.90 -10.37 -0.64
C LEU A 41 -10.94 -9.51 -1.36
N THR A 42 -10.83 -9.39 -2.69
CA THR A 42 -11.74 -8.59 -3.52
C THR A 42 -12.67 -9.43 -4.37
N LEU A 43 -12.60 -10.76 -4.26
CA LEU A 43 -13.59 -11.65 -4.85
C LEU A 43 -14.98 -11.22 -4.38
N ASP A 44 -15.90 -11.08 -5.35
CA ASP A 44 -17.29 -10.65 -5.18
C ASP A 44 -17.50 -9.26 -4.56
N LYS A 45 -16.45 -8.43 -4.47
CA LYS A 45 -16.56 -7.04 -4.01
C LYS A 45 -16.64 -6.06 -5.18
N PRO A 46 -17.39 -4.96 -5.06
CA PRO A 46 -17.45 -3.97 -6.13
C PRO A 46 -16.07 -3.37 -6.43
N ALA A 47 -15.92 -2.80 -7.63
CA ALA A 47 -14.67 -2.13 -8.04
C ALA A 47 -14.31 -0.96 -7.10
N THR A 48 -15.32 -0.35 -6.48
CA THR A 48 -15.21 0.74 -5.50
C THR A 48 -14.83 0.29 -4.10
N PHE A 49 -14.77 -1.03 -3.83
CA PHE A 49 -14.37 -1.53 -2.51
C PHE A 49 -12.92 -1.08 -2.20
N PRO A 50 -12.70 -0.35 -1.10
CA PRO A 50 -11.41 0.23 -0.77
C PRO A 50 -10.41 -0.87 -0.41
N LEU A 51 -9.29 -0.91 -1.13
CA LEU A 51 -8.16 -1.79 -0.85
C LEU A 51 -6.88 -1.08 -1.28
N ALA A 52 -5.85 -1.13 -0.44
CA ALA A 52 -4.50 -0.73 -0.78
C ALA A 52 -3.51 -1.81 -0.33
N ILE A 53 -2.54 -2.13 -1.20
CA ILE A 53 -1.36 -2.91 -0.81
C ILE A 53 -0.20 -1.93 -0.82
N PHE A 54 0.32 -1.65 0.38
CA PHE A 54 1.34 -0.65 0.57
C PHE A 54 2.18 -0.98 1.79
N GLY A 55 3.50 -1.08 1.61
CA GLY A 55 4.42 -1.48 2.65
C GLY A 55 5.88 -1.21 2.28
N PRO A 56 6.79 -1.35 3.25
CA PRO A 56 8.23 -1.22 3.02
C PRO A 56 8.74 -2.44 2.24
N GLY A 57 9.81 -2.25 1.50
CA GLY A 57 10.43 -3.33 0.74
C GLY A 57 11.31 -2.83 -0.40
N ASN A 58 11.96 -3.75 -1.06
CA ASN A 58 12.81 -3.49 -2.21
C ASN A 58 12.79 -4.68 -3.17
N GLN A 59 13.68 -4.70 -4.15
CA GLN A 59 13.72 -5.73 -5.20
C GLN A 59 14.40 -7.04 -4.77
N SER A 60 14.84 -7.17 -3.51
CA SER A 60 15.49 -8.38 -2.99
C SER A 60 14.52 -9.51 -2.62
N VAL A 61 13.21 -9.31 -2.78
CA VAL A 61 12.18 -10.32 -2.47
C VAL A 61 12.47 -11.65 -3.19
N HIS A 62 12.45 -12.76 -2.44
CA HIS A 62 12.77 -14.11 -2.91
C HIS A 62 14.21 -14.30 -3.44
N GLN A 63 15.15 -13.45 -3.05
CA GLN A 63 16.58 -13.58 -3.37
C GLN A 63 17.40 -13.90 -2.12
N VAL A 64 18.64 -14.35 -2.31
CA VAL A 64 19.62 -14.43 -1.21
C VAL A 64 19.86 -13.01 -0.69
N ASP A 65 20.08 -12.89 0.63
CA ASP A 65 20.25 -11.61 1.33
C ASP A 65 19.02 -10.67 1.24
N GLU A 66 17.80 -11.24 1.21
CA GLU A 66 16.56 -10.47 1.30
C GLU A 66 16.54 -9.57 2.55
N TYR A 67 16.24 -8.29 2.35
CA TYR A 67 16.28 -7.29 3.42
C TYR A 67 15.23 -6.20 3.26
N VAL A 68 15.01 -5.46 4.34
CA VAL A 68 14.21 -4.24 4.38
C VAL A 68 15.01 -3.11 5.00
N ASP A 69 14.85 -1.89 4.48
CA ASP A 69 15.46 -0.71 5.08
C ASP A 69 14.84 -0.40 6.44
N LYS A 70 15.67 -0.34 7.49
CA LYS A 70 15.20 -0.12 8.87
C LYS A 70 14.43 1.19 9.03
N SER A 71 14.90 2.26 8.38
CA SER A 71 14.23 3.57 8.42
C SER A 71 12.84 3.51 7.78
N GLN A 72 12.72 2.84 6.63
CA GLN A 72 11.43 2.64 5.97
C GLN A 72 10.50 1.78 6.82
N TYR A 73 11.00 0.68 7.39
CA TYR A 73 10.22 -0.18 8.27
C TYR A 73 9.59 0.61 9.43
N LEU A 74 10.39 1.41 10.15
CA LEU A 74 9.90 2.24 11.26
C LEU A 74 8.96 3.36 10.79
N ALA A 75 9.23 3.98 9.64
CA ALA A 75 8.34 4.98 9.07
C ALA A 75 6.96 4.40 8.74
N PHE A 76 6.90 3.15 8.24
CA PHE A 76 5.64 2.47 7.97
C PHE A 76 4.86 2.13 9.24
N CYS A 77 5.53 1.82 10.37
CA CYS A 77 4.84 1.63 11.66
C CYS A 77 4.05 2.87 12.07
N GLU A 78 4.62 4.07 11.90
CA GLU A 78 3.94 5.33 12.19
C GLU A 78 2.87 5.67 11.15
N LEU A 79 3.17 5.43 9.87
CA LEU A 79 2.26 5.67 8.76
C LEU A 79 0.96 4.88 8.90
N TYR A 80 1.02 3.59 9.26
CA TYR A 80 -0.17 2.75 9.39
C TYR A 80 -1.12 3.27 10.47
N GLN A 81 -0.59 3.73 11.60
CA GLN A 81 -1.40 4.33 12.67
C GLN A 81 -2.10 5.59 12.16
N ALA A 82 -1.35 6.51 11.54
CA ALA A 82 -1.91 7.75 10.99
C ALA A 82 -2.95 7.48 9.89
N LEU A 83 -2.71 6.50 9.02
CA LEU A 83 -3.61 6.10 7.93
C LEU A 83 -4.93 5.57 8.47
N ILE A 84 -4.89 4.63 9.42
CA ILE A 84 -6.08 3.98 9.96
C ILE A 84 -6.93 5.01 10.72
N VAL A 85 -6.31 5.82 11.59
CA VAL A 85 -6.99 6.86 12.37
C VAL A 85 -7.66 7.87 11.44
N GLN A 86 -6.92 8.50 10.52
CA GLN A 86 -7.48 9.52 9.63
C GLN A 86 -8.49 8.98 8.61
N TYR A 87 -8.41 7.70 8.25
CA TYR A 87 -9.37 7.10 7.33
C TYR A 87 -10.71 6.80 8.00
N LEU A 88 -10.68 6.32 9.25
CA LEU A 88 -11.86 5.87 9.98
C LEU A 88 -12.55 6.99 10.79
N GLU A 89 -11.84 8.06 11.15
CA GLU A 89 -12.41 9.24 11.85
C GLU A 89 -13.13 10.22 10.91
N LYS A 90 -13.46 9.79 9.68
CA LYS A 90 -14.24 10.58 8.73
C LYS A 90 -15.75 10.50 8.98
#